data_AF-A0A920PW01-F1
#
_entry.id   AF-A0A920PW01-F1
#
_cell.length_a   1.000
_cell.length_b   1.000
_cell.length_c   1.000
_cell.angle_alpha   90.00
_cell.angle_beta   90.00
_cell.angle_gamma   90.00
#
_symmetry.space_group_name_H-M   'P 1'
#
loop_
_entity.id
_entity.type
_entity.pdbx_description
1 polymer ?
#
loop_
_entity_poly.entity_id
_entity_poly.type
_entity_poly.pdbx_seq_one_letter_code
_entity_poly.pdbx_strand_id
1 'polypeptide(L)' 'MRAADAIVHALEKEGVEYIAGFQGGGLNPLWTGLRNSETIKVFCCQE' A
#
# COMPACT_ATOMS: atom_id res chain seq x y z
N MET A 1 -14.33 -7.43 2.22
CA MET A 1 -13.28 -6.42 1.96
C MET A 1 -13.09 -5.61 3.22
N ARG A 2 -11.87 -5.57 3.78
CA ARG A 2 -11.56 -4.57 4.82
C ARG A 2 -11.35 -3.22 4.11
N ALA A 3 -11.59 -2.11 4.81
CA ALA A 3 -11.46 -0.77 4.22
C ALA A 3 -10.08 -0.54 3.57
N ALA A 4 -9.03 -1.13 4.15
CA ALA A 4 -7.67 -1.11 3.61
C ALA A 4 -7.54 -1.76 2.22
N ASP A 5 -8.16 -2.93 2.01
CA ASP A 5 -8.12 -3.62 0.72
C ASP A 5 -8.81 -2.79 -0.37
N ALA A 6 -9.91 -2.11 -0.01
CA ALA A 6 -10.63 -1.24 -0.93
C ALA A 6 -9.78 -0.02 -1.36
N ILE A 7 -8.99 0.53 -0.44
CA ILE A 7 -8.07 1.64 -0.73
C ILE A 7 -6.96 1.16 -1.65
N VAL A 8 -6.32 0.02 -1.36
CA VAL A 8 -5.28 -0.55 -2.23
C VAL A 8 -5.82 -0.79 -3.63
N HIS A 9 -7.00 -1.42 -3.74
CA HIS A 9 -7.61 -1.66 -5.04
C HIS A 9 -8.02 -0.39 -5.80
N ALA A 10 -8.41 0.67 -5.09
CA ALA A 10 -8.64 1.96 -5.71
C ALA A 10 -7.34 2.55 -6.26
N LEU A 11 -6.24 2.49 -5.49
CA LEU A 11 -4.92 2.96 -5.95
C LEU A 11 -4.44 2.18 -7.19
N GLU A 12 -4.68 0.87 -7.24
CA GLU A 12 -4.38 0.05 -8.42
C GLU A 12 -5.15 0.51 -9.66
N LYS A 13 -6.44 0.84 -9.50
CA LYS A 13 -7.29 1.34 -10.60
C LYS A 13 -6.88 2.73 -11.10
N GLU A 14 -6.41 3.58 -10.19
CA GLU A 14 -5.88 4.90 -10.53
C GLU A 14 -4.49 4.81 -11.20
N GLY A 15 -3.93 3.61 -11.34
CA GLY A 15 -2.63 3.40 -12.00
C GLY A 15 -1.45 3.82 -11.13
N VAL A 16 -1.61 3.82 -9.80
CA VAL A 16 -0.48 4.04 -8.90
C VAL A 16 0.48 2.86 -9.03
N GLU A 17 1.73 3.15 -9.40
CA GLU A 17 2.77 2.11 -9.51
C GLU A 17 3.74 2.11 -8.32
N TYR A 18 3.84 3.24 -7.60
CA TYR A 18 4.85 3.45 -6.57
C TYR A 18 4.31 4.17 -5.35
N ILE A 19 4.65 3.67 -4.16
CA ILE A 19 4.36 4.31 -2.87
C ILE A 19 5.64 4.36 -2.03
N ALA A 20 5.90 5.50 -1.40
CA ALA A 20 7.03 5.67 -0.49
C ALA A 20 6.56 6.09 0.91
N GLY A 21 7.18 5.55 1.97
CA GLY A 21 6.85 5.94 3.35
C GLY A 21 7.63 5.21 4.45
N PHE A 22 7.07 5.18 5.66
CA PHE A 22 7.64 4.54 6.85
C PHE A 22 6.81 3.34 7.31
N GLN A 23 7.49 2.29 7.80
CA GLN A 23 6.84 1.05 8.21
C GLN A 23 6.22 1.28 9.59
N GLY A 24 4.93 0.97 9.76
CA GLY A 24 4.26 1.12 11.06
C GLY A 24 3.56 2.47 11.30
N GLY A 25 3.89 3.51 10.51
CA GLY A 25 3.17 4.79 10.50
C GLY A 25 1.84 4.73 9.73
N GLY A 26 1.53 5.76 8.93
CA GLY A 26 0.30 5.83 8.13
C GLY A 26 0.09 4.66 7.14
N LEU A 27 1.15 3.89 6.84
CA LEU A 27 1.07 2.69 6.01
C LEU A 27 0.64 1.43 6.76
N ASN A 28 0.68 1.39 8.09
CA ASN A 28 0.36 0.19 8.86
C ASN A 28 -1.00 -0.47 8.51
N PRO A 29 -2.12 0.27 8.40
CA PRO A 29 -3.39 -0.35 8.03
C PRO A 29 -3.43 -0.86 6.59
N LEU A 30 -2.60 -0.31 5.70
CA LEU A 30 -2.54 -0.67 4.28
C LEU A 30 -1.46 -1.71 3.98
N TRP A 31 -0.54 -1.95 4.92
CA TRP A 31 0.72 -2.67 4.70
C TRP A 31 0.52 -4.08 4.13
N THR A 32 -0.43 -4.83 4.69
CA THR A 32 -0.74 -6.18 4.20
C THR A 32 -1.24 -6.16 2.76
N GLY A 33 -2.14 -5.23 2.42
CA GLY A 33 -2.67 -5.13 1.05
C GLY A 33 -1.60 -4.68 0.06
N LEU A 34 -0.81 -3.68 0.44
CA LEU A 34 0.30 -3.17 -0.36
C LEU A 34 1.39 -4.21 -0.63
N ARG A 35 1.70 -5.08 0.34
CA ARG A 35 2.67 -6.18 0.18
C ARG A 35 2.19 -7.29 -0.75
N ASN A 36 0.87 -7.41 -0.91
CA ASN A 36 0.24 -8.44 -1.73
C ASN A 36 -0.14 -7.91 -3.13
N SER A 37 -0.01 -6.60 -3.38
CA SER A 37 -0.27 -6.04 -4.70
C SER A 37 0.85 -6.45 -5.67
N GLU A 38 0.45 -6.94 -6.85
CA GLU A 38 1.38 -7.30 -7.92
C GLU A 38 1.76 -6.09 -8.80
N THR A 39 1.01 -4.99 -8.68
CA THR A 39 1.15 -3.79 -9.51
C THR A 39 1.80 -2.62 -8.77
N ILE A 40 1.59 -2.50 -7.45
CA ILE A 40 2.15 -1.41 -6.64
C ILE A 40 3.48 -1.84 -6.01
N LYS A 41 4.54 -1.06 -6.24
CA LYS A 41 5.84 -1.20 -5.56
C LYS A 41 5.93 -0.25 -4.36
N VAL A 42 6.22 -0.79 -3.18
CA VAL A 42 6.37 0.00 -1.97
C VAL A 42 7.83 0.11 -1.54
N PHE A 43 8.30 1.34 -1.38
CA PHE A 43 9.60 1.66 -0.80
C PHE A 43 9.39 2.18 0.61
N CYS A 44 10.04 1.53 1.56
CA CYS A 44 9.80 1.83 2.96
C CYS A 44 11.10 1.93 3.73
N CYS A 45 11.27 3.00 4.48
CA CYS A 45 12.35 3.08 5.47
C CYS A 45 11.91 2.35 6.74
N GLN A 46 12.79 1.52 7.30
CA GLN A 46 12.62 0.95 8.63
C GLN A 46 13.16 1.96 9.65
N GLU A 47 12.38 2.23 10.70
CA GLU A 47 12.85 2.98 11.88
C GLU A 47 13.70 2.09 12.78
#